data_AF-A0A534QWM1-F1
#
_entry.id   AF-A0A534QWM1-F1
#
_cell.length_a   1.000
_cell.length_b   1.000
_cell.length_c   1.000
_cell.angle_alpha   90.00
_cell.angle_beta   90.00
_cell.angle_gamma   90.00
#
_symmetry.space_group_name_H-M   'P 1'
#
loop_
_entity.id
_entity.type
_entity.pdbx_description
1 polymer ?
#
loop_
_entity_poly.entity_id
_entity_poly.type
_entity_poly.pdbx_seq_one_letter_code
_entity_poly.pdbx_strand_id
1 'polypeptide(L)' 'MQPLAGRVAIVTGAGRGLGRAYARALAAAGARVVVNDVGCGLDGRGA' A
#
# COMPACT_ATOMS: atom_id res chain seq x y z
N MET A 1 2.20 -11.88 -15.74
CA MET A 1 3.24 -12.23 -14.74
C MET A 1 3.10 -11.26 -13.58
N GLN A 2 3.14 -11.72 -12.33
CA GLN A 2 3.11 -10.85 -11.14
C GLN A 2 4.56 -10.67 -10.65
N PRO A 3 5.27 -9.61 -11.06
CA PRO A 3 6.70 -9.47 -10.83
C PRO A 3 7.08 -9.33 -9.35
N LEU A 4 6.10 -9.03 -8.49
CA LEU A 4 6.30 -8.87 -7.05
C LEU A 4 5.59 -9.95 -6.22
N ALA A 5 5.15 -11.04 -6.85
CA ALA A 5 4.54 -12.16 -6.14
C ALA A 5 5.44 -12.65 -4.99
N GLY A 6 4.84 -12.80 -3.81
CA GLY A 6 5.55 -13.24 -2.59
C GLY A 6 6.40 -12.17 -1.90
N ARG A 7 6.49 -10.95 -2.46
CA ARG A 7 7.17 -9.82 -1.82
C ARG A 7 6.23 -9.05 -0.90
N VAL A 8 6.82 -8.42 0.11
CA VAL A 8 6.14 -7.47 0.99
C VAL A 8 6.67 -6.07 0.68
N ALA A 9 5.77 -5.10 0.50
CA ALA A 9 6.11 -3.70 0.31
C ALA A 9 5.44 -2.84 1.39
N ILE A 10 6.22 -1.96 2.03
CA ILE A 10 5.72 -0.98 2.99
C ILE A 10 5.69 0.37 2.28
N VAL A 11 4.53 1.03 2.30
CA VAL A 11 4.37 2.36 1.70
C VAL A 11 3.93 3.35 2.77
N THR A 12 4.76 4.37 3.01
CA THR A 12 4.45 5.49 3.90
C THR A 12 3.76 6.62 3.11
N GLY A 13 2.79 7.31 3.73
CA GLY A 13 2.01 8.35 3.05
C GLY A 13 1.06 7.79 1.97
N ALA A 14 0.53 6.58 2.19
CA ALA A 14 -0.24 5.84 1.18
C ALA A 14 -1.77 6.03 1.21
N GLY A 15 -2.28 6.95 2.03
CA GLY A 15 -3.70 7.30 2.11
C GLY A 15 -4.18 8.13 0.92
N ARG A 16 -3.29 8.92 0.30
CA ARG A 16 -3.63 9.81 -0.84
C ARG A 16 -2.51 9.95 -1.87
N GLY A 17 -2.82 10.65 -2.96
CA GLY A 17 -1.85 11.06 -3.98
C GLY A 17 -0.99 9.92 -4.54
N LEU A 18 0.31 10.19 -4.68
CA LEU A 18 1.27 9.24 -5.25
C LEU A 18 1.44 7.99 -4.38
N GLY A 19 1.47 8.13 -3.05
CA GLY A 19 1.62 6.97 -2.15
C GLY A 19 0.48 5.96 -2.33
N ARG A 20 -0.76 6.44 -2.45
CA ARG A 20 -1.92 5.59 -2.76
C ARG A 20 -1.82 4.93 -4.13
N ALA A 21 -1.37 5.68 -5.14
CA ALA A 21 -1.18 5.15 -6.49
C ALA A 21 -0.12 4.03 -6.51
N TYR A 22 1.01 4.23 -5.83
CA TYR A 22 2.07 3.23 -5.71
C TYR A 22 1.62 2.00 -4.92
N ALA A 23 0.94 2.17 -3.79
CA ALA A 23 0.41 1.04 -3.03
C ALA A 23 -0.50 0.14 -3.88
N ARG A 24 -1.36 0.75 -4.71
CA ARG A 24 -2.21 0.01 -5.65
C ARG A 24 -1.43 -0.66 -6.78
N ALA A 25 -0.46 0.02 -7.37
CA ALA A 25 0.38 -0.55 -8.43
C ALA A 25 1.20 -1.75 -7.92
N LEU A 26 1.77 -1.64 -6.72
CA LEU A 26 2.53 -2.71 -6.07
C LEU A 26 1.64 -3.92 -5.76
N ALA A 27 0.43 -3.70 -5.26
CA ALA A 27 -0.54 -4.77 -5.03
C ALA A 27 -0.96 -5.45 -6.34
N ALA A 28 -1.23 -4.69 -7.40
CA ALA A 28 -1.56 -5.23 -8.72
C ALA A 28 -0.40 -6.05 -9.32
N ALA A 29 0.84 -5.70 -8.99
CA ALA A 29 2.03 -6.45 -9.37
C ALA A 29 2.28 -7.72 -8.52
N GLY A 30 1.44 -8.00 -7.52
CA GLY A 30 1.46 -9.23 -6.71
C GLY A 30 2.09 -9.09 -5.32
N ALA A 31 2.46 -7.88 -4.91
CA ALA A 31 3.02 -7.65 -3.58
C ALA A 31 1.94 -7.71 -2.48
N ARG A 32 2.31 -8.18 -1.30
CA ARG A 32 1.58 -7.92 -0.04
C ARG A 32 1.96 -6.52 0.42
N VAL A 33 0.99 -5.60 0.48
CA VAL A 33 1.27 -4.18 0.75
C VAL A 33 0.82 -3.79 2.15
N VAL A 34 1.72 -3.18 2.91
CA VAL A 34 1.42 -2.50 4.17
C VAL A 34 1.30 -1.00 3.89
N VAL A 35 0.15 -0.44 4.25
CA VAL A 35 -0.16 0.99 4.10
C VAL A 35 0.01 1.65 5.46
N ASN A 36 0.86 2.68 5.52
CA ASN A 36 1.02 3.53 6.70
C ASN A 36 0.81 4.99 6.31
N ASP A 37 -0.22 5.63 6.84
CA ASP A 37 -0.47 7.07 6.68
C ASP A 37 -0.90 7.68 8.01
N VAL A 38 -0.79 9.00 8.13
CA VAL A 38 -1.33 9.73 9.26
C VAL A 38 -2.86 9.72 9.19
N GLY A 39 -3.51 9.40 10.30
CA GLY A 39 -4.97 9.33 10.37
C GLY A 39 -5.58 7.98 9.99
N CYS A 40 -4.78 6.93 9.76
CA CYS A 40 -5.30 5.57 9.75
C CYS A 40 -5.40 5.03 11.19
N GLY A 41 -6.59 4.54 11.55
CA GLY A 41 -6.83 3.76 12.75
C GLY A 41 -6.15 2.39 12.67
N LEU A 42 -6.03 1.72 13.82
CA LEU A 42 -5.41 0.40 13.94
C LEU A 42 -6.16 -0.69 13.16
N ASP A 43 -7.43 -0.44 12.81
CA ASP A 43 -8.27 -1.28 11.95
C ASP A 43 -8.08 -0.99 10.45
N GLY A 44 -7.15 -0.10 10.10
CA GLY A 44 -6.86 0.31 8.72
C GLY A 44 -7.87 1.29 8.13
N ARG A 45 -8.86 1.78 8.90
CA ARG A 45 -9.80 2.81 8.45
C ARG A 45 -9.26 4.20 8.74
N GLY A 46 -9.52 5.17 7.85
CA GLY A 46 -9.04 6.54 7.98
C GLY A 46 -9.72 7.45 6.95
N ALA A 47 -9.58 8.76 7.13
CA ALA A 47 -10.23 9.79 6.30
C ALA A 47 -9.87 9.71 4.81
#